data_AF-A0A330M7C2-F1
#
_entry.id   AF-A0A330M7C2-F1
#
_cell.length_a   1.000
_cell.length_b   1.000
_cell.length_c   1.000
_cell.angle_alpha   90.00
_cell.angle_beta   90.00
_cell.angle_gamma   90.00
#
_symmetry.space_group_name_H-M   'P 1'
#
loop_
_entity.id
_entity.type
_entity.pdbx_description
1 polymer ?
#
loop_
_entity_poly.entity_id
_entity_poly.type
_entity_poly.pdbx_seq_one_letter_code
_entity_poly.pdbx_strand_id
1 'polypeptide(L)' 'MLDYILLSSEFDAKNDLSLAEVGRYETYDRHLINPSFEHDSQSTDHAPVMITLAIRE' A
#
# COMPACT_ATOMS: atom_id res chain seq x y z
N MET A 1 -3.57 13.51 2.74
CA MET A 1 -3.76 12.05 2.58
C MET A 1 -4.43 11.55 3.85
N LEU A 2 -5.58 10.88 3.73
CA LEU A 2 -6.46 10.49 4.85
C LEU A 2 -6.58 8.97 5.04
N ASP A 3 -6.06 8.18 4.10
CA ASP A 3 -6.19 6.73 4.08
C ASP A 3 -4.91 6.06 4.57
N TYR A 4 -5.04 5.05 5.44
CA TYR A 4 -3.91 4.37 6.07
C TYR A 4 -4.14 2.87 6.14
N ILE A 5 -3.06 2.11 5.95
CA ILE A 5 -2.99 0.70 6.33
C ILE A 5 -2.18 0.63 7.62
N LEU A 6 -2.81 0.20 8.71
CA LEU A 6 -2.15 -0.04 9.98
C LEU A 6 -1.77 -1.50 10.11
N LEU A 7 -0.57 -1.77 10.59
CA LEU A 7 -0.02 -3.11 10.75
C LEU A 7 0.35 -3.35 12.22
N SER A 8 0.35 -4.61 12.64
CA SER A 8 0.91 -5.00 13.94
C SER A 8 2.43 -4.74 13.95
N SER A 9 3.01 -4.69 15.15
CA SER A 9 4.46 -4.57 15.31
C SER A 9 5.25 -5.76 14.78
N GLU A 10 4.58 -6.87 14.42
CA GLU A 10 5.20 -8.03 13.77
C GLU A 10 5.64 -7.73 12.33
N PHE A 11 5.20 -6.60 11.77
CA PHE A 11 5.62 -6.10 10.45
C PHE A 11 6.62 -4.94 10.52
N ASP A 12 7.03 -4.52 11.73
CA ASP A 12 8.03 -3.48 11.92
C ASP A 12 9.43 -4.09 11.86
N ALA A 13 10.22 -3.73 10.85
CA ALA A 13 11.59 -4.23 10.67
C ALA A 13 12.52 -3.97 11.88
N LYS A 14 12.15 -3.01 12.75
CA LYS A 14 12.88 -2.69 14.00
C LYS A 14 12.50 -3.57 15.19
N ASN A 15 11.42 -4.35 15.07
CA ASN A 15 11.07 -5.34 16.06
C ASN A 15 11.88 -6.62 15.81
N ASP A 16 12.64 -7.05 16.81
CA ASP A 16 13.48 -8.25 16.73
C ASP A 16 12.67 -9.53 16.48
N LEU A 17 11.38 -9.52 16.82
CA LEU A 17 10.43 -10.61 16.58
C LEU A 17 9.56 -10.38 15.33
N SER A 18 9.98 -9.51 14.42
CA SER A 18 9.24 -9.27 13.17
C SER A 18 9.20 -10.53 12.30
N LEU A 19 8.00 -10.88 11.83
CA LEU A 19 7.74 -12.00 10.92
C LEU A 19 7.88 -11.59 9.46
N ALA A 20 7.64 -10.32 9.19
CA ALA A 20 7.72 -9.71 7.87
C ALA A 20 8.03 -8.22 8.01
N GLU A 21 8.27 -7.54 6.90
CA GLU A 21 8.49 -6.10 6.88
C GLU A 21 7.85 -5.44 5.66
N VAL A 22 7.57 -4.14 5.78
CA VAL A 22 7.09 -3.33 4.66
C VAL A 22 8.25 -3.06 3.71
N GLY A 23 8.32 -3.81 2.62
CA GLY A 23 9.33 -3.64 1.58
C GLY A 23 9.04 -2.46 0.65
N ARG A 24 7.75 -2.17 0.39
CA ARG A 24 7.33 -1.02 -0.42
C ARG A 24 6.03 -0.44 0.10
N TYR A 25 5.92 0.88 0.07
CA TYR A 25 4.70 1.64 0.26
C TYR A 25 4.55 2.59 -0.91
N GLU A 26 3.38 2.63 -1.53
CA GLU A 26 3.07 3.51 -2.64
C GLU A 26 1.57 3.82 -2.69
N THR A 27 1.21 4.84 -3.47
CA THR A 27 -0.18 5.17 -3.76
C THR A 27 -0.44 5.07 -5.24
N TYR A 28 -1.54 4.44 -5.62
CA TYR A 28 -2.01 4.44 -7.01
C TYR A 28 -2.90 5.65 -7.25
N ASP A 29 -2.38 6.69 -7.91
CA ASP A 29 -3.09 7.95 -8.15
C ASP A 29 -3.29 8.26 -9.65
N ARG A 30 -2.87 7.35 -10.53
CA ARG A 30 -2.91 7.55 -11.98
C ARG A 30 -4.30 7.89 -12.50
N HIS A 31 -5.34 7.25 -11.96
CA HIS A 31 -6.74 7.48 -12.36
C HIS A 31 -7.25 8.87 -11.97
N LEU A 32 -6.64 9.53 -10.98
CA LEU A 32 -6.99 10.89 -10.59
C LEU A 32 -6.44 11.94 -11.56
N ILE A 33 -5.33 11.63 -12.24
CA ILE A 33 -4.63 12.55 -13.14
C ILE A 33 -5.00 12.29 -14.60
N ASN A 34 -5.09 11.02 -15.00
CA ASN A 34 -5.38 10.60 -16.37
C ASN A 34 -6.20 9.30 -16.38
N PRO A 35 -7.51 9.39 -16.13
CA PRO A 35 -8.39 8.23 -16.06
C PRO A 35 -8.49 7.52 -17.41
N SER A 36 -8.36 6.21 -17.40
CA SER A 36 -8.52 5.32 -18.55
C SER A 36 -9.56 4.26 -18.24
N PHE A 37 -10.70 4.29 -18.94
CA PHE A 37 -11.81 3.36 -18.69
C PHE A 37 -11.42 1.88 -18.83
N GLU A 38 -10.47 1.56 -19.71
CA GLU A 38 -9.99 0.19 -19.92
C GLU A 38 -9.24 -0.37 -18.70
N HIS A 39 -8.55 0.49 -17.95
CA HIS A 39 -7.74 0.08 -16.79
C HIS A 39 -8.43 0.36 -15.46
N ASP A 40 -9.18 1.44 -15.37
CA ASP A 40 -9.72 1.99 -14.12
C ASP A 40 -11.20 1.64 -13.95
N SER A 41 -11.62 0.43 -14.37
CA SER A 41 -13.00 -0.12 -14.46
C SER A 41 -14.05 0.48 -13.50
N GLN A 42 -13.65 0.83 -12.27
CA GLN A 42 -14.39 1.68 -11.34
C GLN A 42 -13.50 2.86 -10.90
N SER A 43 -13.92 4.10 -11.19
CA SER A 43 -13.17 5.30 -10.83
C SER A 43 -13.56 5.79 -9.43
N THR A 44 -12.58 6.09 -8.59
CA THR A 44 -12.75 6.65 -7.24
C THR A 44 -11.97 7.96 -7.13
N ASP A 45 -12.46 8.90 -6.33
CA ASP A 45 -11.77 10.14 -5.95
C ASP A 45 -10.65 9.93 -4.91
N HIS A 46 -10.47 8.70 -4.42
CA HIS A 46 -9.35 8.33 -3.55
C HIS A 46 -8.21 7.67 -4.34
N ALA A 47 -6.98 7.86 -3.86
CA ALA A 47 -5.80 7.13 -4.32
C ALA A 47 -5.56 5.94 -3.38
N PRO A 48 -5.74 4.68 -3.83
CA PRO A 48 -5.49 3.52 -2.99
C PRO A 48 -4.07 3.50 -2.44
N VAL A 49 -3.96 3.26 -1.13
CA VAL A 49 -2.69 2.98 -0.46
C VAL A 49 -2.34 1.52 -0.68
N MET A 50 -1.13 1.26 -1.16
CA MET A 50 -0.65 -0.09 -1.46
C MET A 50 0.66 -0.35 -0.71
N ILE A 51 0.79 -1.58 -0.22
CA ILE A 51 2.01 -2.05 0.42
C ILE A 51 2.44 -3.39 -0.16
N THR A 52 3.75 -3.62 -0.21
CA THR A 52 4.34 -4.95 -0.45
C THR A 52 5.04 -5.39 0.83
N LEU A 53 4.68 -6.58 1.31
CA LEU A 53 5.30 -7.20 2.48
C LEU A 53 6.35 -8.21 2.04
N ALA A 54 7.48 -8.23 2.72
CA ALA A 54 8.54 -9.23 2.56
C ALA A 54 8.62 -10.08 3.84
N ILE A 55 8.52 -11.41 3.71
CA ILE A 55 8.66 -12.33 4.83
C ILE A 55 10.14 -12.40 5.23
N ARG A 56 10.42 -12.41 6.53
CA ARG A 56 11.78 -12.58 7.05
C ARG A 56 12.05 -14.08 7.24
N GLU A 57 13.13 -14.58 6.63
CA GLU A 57 13.62 -15.96 6.82
C GLU A 57 14.45 -16.10 8.09
#